data_AF-A0A8S9M0I6-F1
#
_entry.id   AF-A0A8S9M0I6-F1
#
_cell.length_a   1.000
_cell.length_b   1.000
_cell.length_c   1.000
_cell.angle_alpha   90.00
_cell.angle_beta   90.00
_cell.angle_gamma   90.00
#
_symmetry.space_group_name_H-M   'P 1'
#
loop_
_entity.id
_entity.type
_entity.pdbx_description
1 polymer ?
#
loop_
_entity_poly.entity_id
_entity_poly.type
_entity_poly.pdbx_seq_one_letter_code
_entity_poly.pdbx_strand_id
1 'polypeptide(L)'
;MTGEPMKIPNVITKPINTLRYFPTGQTNCYTNIPVTKRQKTLVRTKFYYENYDGKFSPPSFDLVYDGKHRDSVEITEYLLNNEETFYYSELIFAPTNESISVCLIRTSPSDNPFISSIEVYSLDVGMYADLGPSEGINIDCGSTGSYVDSNNVTWVGDKGFVTTGEPMKIPDVVTKPLNTLRYFSTGQTNCYTNIPVAIRQKTLVRTKFYYENYDGNFSPPSFDLVYDGKHRDSVEITESLLNNEETFYYSELIFSPGNESISVCLLRTSPSDNPFISSIEVYSLDVGMYADLGPSEGLITEQRTACGAKETISYPLDPYGRPWYPLGADDTLTDLTTSAPTIDITGASNKPPEVVMSKSSSSLGESIKLSNLALPLTGVPVYLALYFSEPQTLGQTQKRLFNVFLDETQVSSGPINPVFGKATQVVLRDVVATSVSQIIFQSTGDSVLPPIINGVELFSISNSRNGGGGSQSSVGNNIILEVGQKNNGGKNKKNKLPLILGVTFASAFAILSSTFGAIFLRKRQNAKPQSNTTPTTSTGNGTGTGMSPLVEQQFASDTDHSYVVQDHH
;
A
#
# COMPACT_ATOMS: atom_id res chain seq x y z
N MET A 1 -39.32 -13.93 21.02
CA MET A 1 -38.83 -12.54 21.12
C MET A 1 -40.00 -11.58 21.30
N THR A 2 -39.76 -10.44 21.94
CA THR A 2 -40.76 -9.38 22.21
C THR A 2 -40.53 -8.08 21.41
N GLY A 3 -39.56 -8.04 20.48
CA GLY A 3 -39.20 -6.81 19.76
C GLY A 3 -40.23 -6.37 18.71
N GLU A 4 -40.24 -5.08 18.38
CA GLU A 4 -41.20 -4.48 17.44
C GLU A 4 -40.52 -4.10 16.11
N PRO A 5 -41.13 -4.40 14.94
CA PRO A 5 -40.63 -3.96 13.65
C PRO A 5 -40.99 -2.49 13.40
N MET A 6 -40.04 -1.72 12.84
CA MET A 6 -40.25 -0.29 12.52
C MET A 6 -39.71 0.03 11.11
N LYS A 7 -40.40 0.92 10.38
CA LYS A 7 -39.90 1.51 9.14
C LYS A 7 -39.02 2.71 9.44
N ILE A 8 -37.89 2.81 8.75
CA ILE A 8 -36.96 3.93 8.87
C ILE A 8 -37.50 5.08 7.98
N PRO A 9 -37.79 6.27 8.53
CA PRO A 9 -38.21 7.42 7.73
C PRO A 9 -37.06 7.88 6.79
N ASN A 10 -37.37 8.28 5.55
CA ASN A 10 -36.48 8.96 4.58
C ASN A 10 -35.40 8.16 3.81
N VAL A 11 -35.51 6.84 3.63
CA VAL A 11 -34.56 6.08 2.79
C VAL A 11 -35.07 5.94 1.33
N ILE A 12 -34.39 6.53 0.34
CA ILE A 12 -34.73 6.45 -1.11
C ILE A 12 -33.92 5.37 -1.87
N THR A 13 -32.83 4.84 -1.30
CA THR A 13 -32.00 3.77 -1.91
C THR A 13 -31.92 2.53 -1.01
N LYS A 14 -32.15 1.34 -1.60
CA LYS A 14 -32.22 0.03 -0.92
C LYS A 14 -30.83 -0.47 -0.47
N PRO A 15 -30.71 -1.24 0.65
CA PRO A 15 -31.61 -2.36 0.95
C PRO A 15 -32.25 -2.45 2.36
N ILE A 16 -31.93 -1.58 3.34
CA ILE A 16 -32.46 -1.74 4.71
C ILE A 16 -33.41 -0.60 5.07
N ASN A 17 -34.72 -0.80 4.89
CA ASN A 17 -35.76 0.18 5.21
C ASN A 17 -36.50 -0.12 6.52
N THR A 18 -36.08 -1.15 7.26
CA THR A 18 -36.69 -1.56 8.53
C THR A 18 -35.64 -2.04 9.51
N LEU A 19 -35.87 -1.82 10.80
CA LEU A 19 -35.10 -2.43 11.90
C LEU A 19 -36.04 -3.06 12.94
N ARG A 20 -35.47 -3.85 13.84
CA ARG A 20 -36.14 -4.30 15.06
C ARG A 20 -35.40 -3.76 16.28
N TYR A 21 -36.14 -3.18 17.21
CA TYR A 21 -35.61 -2.70 18.48
C TYR A 21 -36.27 -3.42 19.66
N PHE A 22 -35.59 -3.41 20.81
CA PHE A 22 -35.93 -4.18 21.99
C PHE A 22 -36.01 -3.27 23.23
N PRO A 23 -37.16 -2.63 23.46
CA PRO A 23 -37.31 -1.67 24.56
C PRO A 23 -37.40 -2.33 25.95
N THR A 24 -37.62 -3.66 25.98
CA THR A 24 -37.78 -4.46 27.20
C THR A 24 -36.93 -5.73 27.12
N GLY A 25 -36.63 -6.31 28.28
CA GLY A 25 -35.81 -7.51 28.41
C GLY A 25 -34.32 -7.22 28.49
N GLN A 26 -33.63 -7.91 29.40
CA GLN A 26 -32.18 -7.77 29.62
C GLN A 26 -31.36 -8.43 28.49
N THR A 27 -31.89 -9.50 27.90
CA THR A 27 -31.24 -10.26 26.84
C THR A 27 -32.29 -10.66 25.81
N ASN A 28 -32.08 -10.27 24.56
CA ASN A 28 -32.99 -10.51 23.46
C ASN A 28 -32.29 -11.29 22.36
N CYS A 29 -32.72 -12.54 22.13
CA CYS A 29 -32.00 -13.47 21.25
C CYS A 29 -32.79 -13.85 20.00
N TYR A 30 -32.10 -13.79 18.88
CA TYR A 30 -32.35 -14.58 17.67
C TYR A 30 -31.85 -15.98 17.92
N THR A 31 -32.75 -16.95 17.82
CA THR A 31 -32.49 -18.38 18.08
C THR A 31 -32.90 -19.17 16.84
N ASN A 32 -32.37 -20.37 16.71
CA ASN A 32 -32.62 -21.26 15.57
C ASN A 32 -32.26 -20.63 14.21
N ILE A 33 -31.21 -19.79 14.18
CA ILE A 33 -30.68 -19.28 12.91
C ILE A 33 -29.96 -20.45 12.22
N PRO A 34 -30.42 -20.91 11.05
CA PRO A 34 -29.93 -22.14 10.44
C PRO A 34 -28.48 -21.99 9.97
N VAL A 35 -27.63 -22.98 10.27
CA VAL A 35 -26.24 -23.06 9.81
C VAL A 35 -25.85 -24.51 9.57
N THR A 36 -24.77 -24.75 8.83
CA THR A 36 -24.22 -26.10 8.68
C THR A 36 -23.21 -26.39 9.80
N LYS A 37 -23.48 -27.43 10.60
CA LYS A 37 -22.58 -27.86 11.68
C LYS A 37 -21.16 -28.13 11.16
N ARG A 38 -20.15 -27.59 11.86
CA ARG A 38 -18.70 -27.67 11.54
C ARG A 38 -18.26 -27.00 10.23
N GLN A 39 -19.16 -26.35 9.50
CA GLN A 39 -18.79 -25.55 8.33
C GLN A 39 -18.45 -24.13 8.78
N LYS A 40 -17.30 -23.58 8.35
CA LYS A 40 -17.00 -22.17 8.64
C LYS A 40 -18.16 -21.32 8.14
N THR A 41 -18.68 -20.44 9.00
CA THR A 41 -19.86 -19.62 8.73
C THR A 41 -19.54 -18.19 9.14
N LEU A 42 -19.81 -17.23 8.26
CA LEU A 42 -19.79 -15.80 8.58
C LEU A 42 -21.18 -15.39 9.07
N VAL A 43 -21.24 -14.77 10.23
CA VAL A 43 -22.43 -14.10 10.74
C VAL A 43 -22.12 -12.61 10.80
N ARG A 44 -22.88 -11.81 10.06
CA ARG A 44 -22.76 -10.34 10.01
C ARG A 44 -24.03 -9.73 10.57
N THR A 45 -23.89 -8.84 11.54
CA THR A 45 -25.00 -8.06 12.10
C THR A 45 -24.81 -6.60 11.75
N LYS A 46 -25.88 -5.94 11.30
CA LYS A 46 -25.86 -4.54 10.85
C LYS A 46 -26.72 -3.68 11.76
N PHE A 47 -26.22 -2.48 12.04
CA PHE A 47 -26.86 -1.51 12.92
C PHE A 47 -26.83 -0.13 12.26
N TYR A 48 -28.02 0.44 12.05
CA TYR A 48 -28.24 1.76 11.48
C TYR A 48 -29.18 2.56 12.37
N TYR A 49 -28.66 3.61 13.01
CA TYR A 49 -29.30 4.19 14.20
C TYR A 49 -30.41 5.21 13.90
N GLU A 50 -30.35 6.03 12.84
CA GLU A 50 -31.43 6.95 12.33
C GLU A 50 -32.43 7.52 13.36
N ASN A 51 -31.97 7.76 14.60
CA ASN A 51 -32.80 8.16 15.72
C ASN A 51 -34.13 7.39 15.88
N TYR A 52 -34.12 6.07 15.70
CA TYR A 52 -35.37 5.28 15.66
C TYR A 52 -36.19 5.35 16.98
N ASP A 53 -35.56 5.64 18.12
CA ASP A 53 -36.21 5.75 19.42
C ASP A 53 -36.48 7.20 19.87
N GLY A 54 -36.18 8.19 19.01
CA GLY A 54 -36.46 9.60 19.24
C GLY A 54 -35.58 10.27 20.30
N LYS A 55 -34.53 9.62 20.80
CA LYS A 55 -33.66 10.16 21.87
C LYS A 55 -32.47 10.97 21.39
N PHE A 56 -32.15 10.91 20.09
CA PHE A 56 -30.97 11.51 19.46
C PHE A 56 -29.64 11.10 20.12
N SER A 57 -29.63 9.97 20.85
CA SER A 57 -28.46 9.44 21.55
C SER A 57 -28.38 7.92 21.35
N PRO A 58 -27.43 7.41 20.54
CA PRO A 58 -27.35 5.99 20.25
C PRO A 58 -27.15 5.14 21.49
N PRO A 59 -27.89 4.03 21.64
CA PRO A 59 -27.72 3.11 22.74
C PRO A 59 -26.43 2.31 22.55
N SER A 60 -25.70 2.09 23.64
CA SER A 60 -24.65 1.07 23.71
C SER A 60 -25.25 -0.22 24.23
N PHE A 61 -24.78 -1.37 23.75
CA PHE A 61 -25.23 -2.68 24.22
C PHE A 61 -24.26 -3.77 23.78
N ASP A 62 -24.30 -4.93 24.42
CA ASP A 62 -23.45 -6.05 24.01
C ASP A 62 -24.15 -6.98 23.03
N LEU A 63 -23.36 -7.63 22.19
CA LEU A 63 -23.77 -8.65 21.25
C LEU A 63 -23.10 -9.98 21.59
N VAL A 64 -23.87 -11.06 21.64
CA VAL A 64 -23.37 -12.40 21.95
C VAL A 64 -23.79 -13.40 20.89
N TYR A 65 -22.82 -14.05 20.27
CA TYR A 65 -22.99 -15.12 19.28
C TYR A 65 -22.81 -16.49 19.94
N ASP A 66 -23.82 -17.35 19.76
CA ASP A 66 -23.88 -18.74 20.25
C ASP A 66 -23.54 -18.89 21.75
N GLY A 67 -23.84 -17.85 22.55
CA GLY A 67 -23.55 -17.81 23.98
C GLY A 67 -22.06 -17.75 24.35
N LYS A 68 -21.15 -17.59 23.39
CA LYS A 68 -19.70 -17.72 23.58
C LYS A 68 -18.91 -16.49 23.19
N HIS A 69 -19.17 -15.95 22.01
CA HIS A 69 -18.40 -14.83 21.48
C HIS A 69 -19.15 -13.54 21.78
N ARG A 70 -18.48 -12.60 22.45
CA ARG A 70 -19.07 -11.33 22.88
C ARG A 70 -18.38 -10.18 22.17
N ASP A 71 -19.19 -9.23 21.73
CA ASP A 71 -18.79 -7.97 21.13
C ASP A 71 -19.59 -6.83 21.78
N SER A 72 -19.13 -5.59 21.65
CA SER A 72 -19.81 -4.42 22.20
C SER A 72 -20.16 -3.45 21.08
N VAL A 73 -21.45 -3.15 20.94
CA VAL A 73 -21.98 -2.23 19.92
C VAL A 73 -21.97 -0.82 20.48
N GLU A 74 -21.07 0.00 19.95
CA GLU A 74 -20.93 1.42 20.29
C GLU A 74 -21.03 2.28 19.02
N ILE A 75 -22.15 2.97 18.86
CA ILE A 75 -22.40 3.82 17.67
C ILE A 75 -21.92 5.22 17.98
N THR A 76 -20.80 5.62 17.37
CA THR A 76 -20.18 6.94 17.58
C THR A 76 -20.86 8.06 16.80
N GLU A 77 -20.71 9.31 17.25
CA GLU A 77 -21.22 10.52 16.56
C GLU A 77 -20.77 10.62 15.09
N TYR A 78 -19.61 10.07 14.74
CA TYR A 78 -19.13 10.02 13.35
C TYR A 78 -20.07 9.23 12.42
N LEU A 79 -20.65 8.14 12.91
CA LEU A 79 -21.61 7.31 12.14
C LEU A 79 -22.98 7.98 11.99
N LEU A 80 -23.28 9.00 12.81
CA LEU A 80 -24.54 9.75 12.75
C LEU A 80 -24.56 10.82 11.66
N ASN A 81 -23.39 11.32 11.26
CA ASN A 81 -23.26 12.44 10.33
C ASN A 81 -23.07 11.99 8.87
N ASN A 82 -23.06 10.69 8.61
CA ASN A 82 -22.77 10.13 7.30
C ASN A 82 -23.91 9.18 6.90
N GLU A 83 -24.79 9.68 6.02
CA GLU A 83 -26.13 9.13 5.73
C GLU A 83 -26.12 7.69 5.15
N GLU A 84 -24.96 7.14 4.80
CA GLU A 84 -24.81 5.80 4.20
C GLU A 84 -24.05 4.78 5.08
N THR A 85 -23.74 5.10 6.34
CA THR A 85 -22.83 4.27 7.16
C THR A 85 -23.56 3.35 8.15
N PHE A 86 -23.28 2.04 8.08
CA PHE A 86 -23.73 1.05 9.06
C PHE A 86 -22.60 0.74 10.06
N TYR A 87 -22.94 0.48 11.32
CA TYR A 87 -22.05 -0.27 12.21
C TYR A 87 -22.23 -1.77 11.93
N TYR A 88 -21.13 -2.50 11.82
CA TYR A 88 -21.12 -3.95 11.57
C TYR A 88 -20.45 -4.67 12.74
N SER A 89 -21.01 -5.81 13.14
CA SER A 89 -20.28 -6.81 13.94
C SER A 89 -20.27 -8.12 13.16
N GLU A 90 -19.09 -8.70 12.98
CA GLU A 90 -18.86 -9.90 12.19
C GLU A 90 -18.17 -10.98 13.00
N LEU A 91 -18.65 -12.21 12.87
CA LEU A 91 -18.02 -13.38 13.46
C LEU A 91 -17.92 -14.49 12.43
N ILE A 92 -16.69 -14.94 12.16
CA ILE A 92 -16.43 -16.17 11.42
C ILE A 92 -16.10 -17.27 12.41
N PHE A 93 -16.91 -18.34 12.41
CA PHE A 93 -16.65 -19.49 13.26
C PHE A 93 -17.19 -20.78 12.65
N ALA A 94 -16.71 -21.92 13.14
CA ALA A 94 -17.29 -23.22 12.82
C ALA A 94 -18.33 -23.56 13.92
N PRO A 95 -19.64 -23.53 13.61
CA PRO A 95 -20.68 -23.75 14.60
C PRO A 95 -20.70 -25.21 15.05
N THR A 96 -20.92 -25.41 16.35
CA THR A 96 -20.96 -26.76 16.94
C THR A 96 -22.29 -27.48 16.75
N ASN A 97 -23.34 -26.72 16.38
CA ASN A 97 -24.72 -27.15 16.17
C ASN A 97 -25.20 -26.75 14.76
N GLU A 98 -26.37 -27.25 14.34
CA GLU A 98 -27.03 -26.92 13.05
C GLU A 98 -27.84 -25.62 13.10
N SER A 99 -27.77 -24.93 14.24
CA SER A 99 -28.33 -23.59 14.39
C SER A 99 -27.53 -22.81 15.42
N ILE A 100 -27.52 -21.50 15.30
CA ILE A 100 -26.86 -20.58 16.23
C ILE A 100 -27.86 -19.59 16.82
N SER A 101 -27.41 -18.86 17.85
CA SER A 101 -28.13 -17.72 18.40
C SER A 101 -27.33 -16.42 18.30
N VAL A 102 -28.01 -15.30 18.08
CA VAL A 102 -27.45 -13.94 18.17
C VAL A 102 -28.25 -13.18 19.21
N CYS A 103 -27.62 -12.76 20.30
CA CYS A 103 -28.28 -12.14 21.45
C CYS A 103 -27.78 -10.71 21.66
N LEU A 104 -28.72 -9.77 21.79
CA LEU A 104 -28.43 -8.39 22.19
C LEU A 104 -28.68 -8.27 23.70
N ILE A 105 -27.69 -7.77 24.44
CA ILE A 105 -27.72 -7.65 25.90
C ILE A 105 -27.71 -6.17 26.26
N ARG A 106 -28.77 -5.75 26.96
CA ARG A 106 -28.95 -4.38 27.42
C ARG A 106 -27.92 -4.04 28.50
N THR A 107 -27.15 -2.97 28.32
CA THR A 107 -26.13 -2.54 29.30
C THR A 107 -26.66 -1.56 30.34
N SER A 108 -27.63 -0.69 29.96
CA SER A 108 -28.33 0.24 30.85
C SER A 108 -29.85 0.22 30.62
N PRO A 109 -30.70 0.49 31.64
CA PRO A 109 -32.15 0.62 31.47
C PRO A 109 -32.59 1.66 30.42
N SER A 110 -31.74 2.65 30.12
CA SER A 110 -31.97 3.66 29.08
C SER A 110 -31.71 3.17 27.66
N ASP A 111 -30.88 2.12 27.50
CA ASP A 111 -30.43 1.64 26.21
C ASP A 111 -31.53 0.83 25.55
N ASN A 112 -31.88 1.11 24.30
CA ASN A 112 -32.76 0.24 23.54
C ASN A 112 -31.88 -0.54 22.55
N PRO A 113 -31.55 -1.81 22.78
CA PRO A 113 -30.81 -2.56 21.77
C PRO A 113 -31.64 -2.68 20.50
N PHE A 114 -31.00 -2.62 19.35
CA PHE A 114 -31.67 -2.73 18.06
C PHE A 114 -30.79 -3.46 17.06
N ILE A 115 -31.37 -3.96 15.99
CA ILE A 115 -30.63 -4.60 14.90
C ILE A 115 -31.37 -4.36 13.58
N SER A 116 -30.60 -4.04 12.55
CA SER A 116 -31.12 -3.71 11.23
C SER A 116 -31.16 -4.95 10.33
N SER A 117 -30.11 -5.78 10.36
CA SER A 117 -30.11 -7.10 9.72
C SER A 117 -29.18 -8.10 10.40
N ILE A 118 -29.48 -9.39 10.20
CA ILE A 118 -28.58 -10.52 10.47
C ILE A 118 -28.40 -11.25 9.16
N GLU A 119 -27.16 -11.35 8.71
CA GLU A 119 -26.77 -12.05 7.49
C GLU A 119 -25.91 -13.25 7.88
N VAL A 120 -26.22 -14.41 7.31
CA VAL A 120 -25.51 -15.66 7.58
C VAL A 120 -25.07 -16.28 6.27
N TYR A 121 -23.77 -16.52 6.15
CA TYR A 121 -23.14 -17.08 4.96
C TYR A 121 -22.40 -18.35 5.33
N SER A 122 -22.86 -19.49 4.79
CA SER A 122 -22.12 -20.75 4.83
C SER A 122 -20.91 -20.63 3.90
N LEU A 123 -19.72 -20.80 4.44
CA LEU A 123 -18.49 -20.72 3.66
C LEU A 123 -18.22 -22.13 3.09
N ASP A 124 -18.77 -22.41 1.91
CA ASP A 124 -18.46 -23.62 1.14
C ASP A 124 -17.14 -23.45 0.38
N VAL A 125 -16.37 -24.55 0.29
CA VAL A 125 -15.08 -24.64 -0.41
C VAL A 125 -15.21 -24.39 -1.94
N GLY A 126 -16.43 -24.20 -2.46
CA GLY A 126 -16.69 -24.07 -3.91
C GLY A 126 -17.51 -22.86 -4.35
N MET A 127 -17.95 -21.95 -3.47
CA MET A 127 -18.68 -20.72 -3.86
C MET A 127 -17.86 -19.42 -3.70
N TYR A 128 -16.56 -19.56 -3.44
CA TYR A 128 -15.55 -18.49 -3.50
C TYR A 128 -14.68 -18.60 -4.76
N ALA A 129 -15.27 -18.98 -5.89
CA ALA A 129 -14.58 -18.95 -7.18
C ALA A 129 -14.55 -17.55 -7.83
N ASP A 130 -15.05 -16.51 -7.14
CA ASP A 130 -15.05 -15.12 -7.64
C ASP A 130 -14.64 -14.06 -6.59
N LEU A 131 -13.98 -14.51 -5.51
CA LEU A 131 -13.12 -13.65 -4.69
C LEU A 131 -11.79 -14.38 -4.62
N GLY A 132 -10.75 -13.77 -5.22
CA GLY A 132 -9.41 -14.34 -5.31
C GLY A 132 -8.78 -14.68 -3.94
N PRO A 133 -7.64 -15.37 -3.95
CA PRO A 133 -7.08 -16.03 -2.77
C PRO A 133 -6.56 -14.98 -1.80
N SER A 134 -6.97 -15.04 -0.53
CA SER A 134 -6.22 -14.44 0.56
C SER A 134 -6.69 -14.96 1.92
N GLU A 135 -6.25 -16.16 2.30
CA GLU A 135 -5.94 -16.42 3.72
C GLU A 135 -4.73 -15.56 4.07
N GLY A 136 -4.97 -14.26 4.24
CA GLY A 136 -3.98 -13.22 4.51
C GLY A 136 -4.38 -12.38 5.72
N ILE A 137 -3.50 -11.48 6.15
CA ILE A 137 -3.74 -10.58 7.29
C ILE A 137 -3.32 -9.16 6.92
N ASN A 138 -4.17 -8.19 7.25
CA ASN A 138 -3.85 -6.78 7.11
C ASN A 138 -3.85 -6.14 8.49
N ILE A 139 -2.72 -5.55 8.86
CA ILE A 139 -2.44 -4.98 10.17
C ILE A 139 -2.38 -3.46 10.03
N ASP A 140 -3.26 -2.77 10.75
CA ASP A 140 -3.28 -1.32 10.91
C ASP A 140 -2.42 -0.95 12.13
N CYS A 141 -1.24 -0.41 11.86
CA CYS A 141 -0.22 -0.17 12.88
C CYS A 141 -0.57 1.06 13.71
N GLY A 142 -0.50 0.94 15.04
CA GLY A 142 -0.92 1.98 15.98
C GLY A 142 -2.42 2.02 16.26
N SER A 143 -3.23 1.22 15.55
CA SER A 143 -4.68 1.13 15.75
C SER A 143 -5.07 0.01 16.73
N THR A 144 -6.31 0.08 17.24
CA THR A 144 -6.90 -0.94 18.12
C THR A 144 -8.20 -1.47 17.53
N GLY A 145 -8.45 -2.77 17.71
CA GLY A 145 -9.69 -3.41 17.24
C GLY A 145 -9.56 -3.93 15.83
N SER A 146 -10.68 -4.25 15.19
CA SER A 146 -10.72 -4.73 13.81
C SER A 146 -11.83 -4.00 13.06
N TYR A 147 -11.65 -3.81 11.77
CA TYR A 147 -12.65 -3.19 10.91
C TYR A 147 -12.55 -3.74 9.49
N VAL A 148 -13.58 -3.49 8.70
CA VAL A 148 -13.60 -3.77 7.27
C VAL A 148 -13.64 -2.42 6.55
N ASP A 149 -12.74 -2.22 5.59
CA ASP A 149 -12.70 -0.97 4.82
C ASP A 149 -13.74 -0.97 3.68
N SER A 150 -13.79 0.13 2.92
CA SER A 150 -14.70 0.28 1.77
C SER A 150 -14.42 -0.70 0.63
N ASN A 151 -13.24 -1.31 0.61
CA ASN A 151 -12.84 -2.35 -0.34
C ASN A 151 -13.18 -3.76 0.18
N ASN A 152 -13.91 -3.87 1.30
CA ASN A 152 -14.25 -5.14 1.94
C ASN A 152 -12.99 -5.93 2.37
N VAL A 153 -11.88 -5.23 2.66
CA VAL A 153 -10.65 -5.80 3.22
C VAL A 153 -10.73 -5.72 4.75
N THR A 154 -10.50 -6.85 5.42
CA THR A 154 -10.45 -6.90 6.89
C THR A 154 -9.08 -6.44 7.39
N TRP A 155 -9.10 -5.47 8.30
CA TRP A 155 -7.96 -4.91 9.01
C TRP A 155 -8.04 -5.25 10.50
N VAL A 156 -6.90 -5.57 11.10
CA VAL A 156 -6.75 -5.78 12.55
C VAL A 156 -5.73 -4.80 13.11
N GLY A 157 -5.92 -4.37 14.35
CA GLY A 157 -4.92 -3.59 15.07
C GLY A 157 -3.67 -4.41 15.36
N ASP A 158 -2.56 -3.73 15.63
CA ASP A 158 -1.25 -4.37 15.78
C ASP A 158 -0.98 -5.05 17.12
N LYS A 159 -1.92 -4.96 18.06
CA LYS A 159 -1.81 -5.57 19.38
C LYS A 159 -1.63 -7.09 19.26
N GLY A 160 -0.53 -7.60 19.80
CA GLY A 160 -0.19 -9.03 19.77
C GLY A 160 0.87 -9.40 18.72
N PHE A 161 1.13 -8.51 17.76
CA PHE A 161 2.23 -8.66 16.81
C PHE A 161 3.49 -7.91 17.25
N VAL A 162 3.34 -6.83 18.00
CA VAL A 162 4.44 -5.96 18.45
C VAL A 162 4.38 -5.72 19.96
N THR A 163 5.55 -5.56 20.61
CA THR A 163 5.68 -5.37 22.06
C THR A 163 6.32 -4.03 22.47
N THR A 164 6.88 -3.28 21.52
CA THR A 164 7.56 -2.00 21.74
C THR A 164 7.00 -0.92 20.81
N GLY A 165 7.47 0.32 20.98
CA GLY A 165 7.03 1.45 20.17
C GLY A 165 5.68 2.02 20.64
N GLU A 166 5.39 3.23 20.22
CA GLU A 166 4.22 3.98 20.64
C GLU A 166 3.26 4.19 19.46
N PRO A 167 1.95 4.04 19.66
CA PRO A 167 0.96 4.36 18.63
C PRO A 167 0.84 5.87 18.46
N MET A 168 0.62 6.33 17.23
CA MET A 168 0.33 7.71 16.88
C MET A 168 -0.85 7.75 15.92
N LYS A 169 -1.80 8.64 16.19
CA LYS A 169 -2.84 9.03 15.24
C LYS A 169 -2.40 10.28 14.50
N ILE A 170 -2.55 10.31 13.19
CA ILE A 170 -2.27 11.50 12.38
C ILE A 170 -3.58 12.30 12.27
N PRO A 171 -3.70 13.49 12.91
CA PRO A 171 -4.99 14.15 13.10
C PRO A 171 -5.75 14.50 11.83
N ASP A 172 -5.04 14.92 10.78
CA ASP A 172 -5.62 15.44 9.53
C ASP A 172 -5.84 14.36 8.47
N VAL A 173 -5.47 13.12 8.77
CA VAL A 173 -5.56 12.00 7.84
C VAL A 173 -6.76 11.15 8.22
N VAL A 174 -7.73 11.08 7.32
CA VAL A 174 -8.95 10.28 7.53
C VAL A 174 -8.85 8.89 6.90
N THR A 175 -7.95 8.71 5.93
CA THR A 175 -7.82 7.48 5.14
C THR A 175 -7.16 6.38 5.97
N LYS A 176 -7.92 5.33 6.28
CA LYS A 176 -7.42 4.09 6.89
C LYS A 176 -6.73 3.20 5.84
N PRO A 177 -5.67 2.44 6.21
CA PRO A 177 -4.99 2.37 7.51
C PRO A 177 -3.90 3.46 7.70
N LEU A 178 -3.86 4.50 6.86
CA LEU A 178 -2.76 5.49 6.86
C LEU A 178 -2.92 6.57 7.95
N ASN A 179 -4.09 6.65 8.57
CA ASN A 179 -4.39 7.62 9.64
C ASN A 179 -3.77 7.27 11.00
N THR A 180 -3.14 6.10 11.11
CA THR A 180 -2.40 5.66 12.28
C THR A 180 -1.03 5.11 11.88
N LEU A 181 -0.08 5.21 12.81
CA LEU A 181 1.21 4.54 12.70
C LEU A 181 1.70 4.11 14.09
N ARG A 182 2.68 3.23 14.11
CA ARG A 182 3.51 2.97 15.30
C ARG A 182 4.93 3.43 15.03
N TYR A 183 5.50 4.19 15.95
CA TYR A 183 6.88 4.65 15.86
C TYR A 183 7.75 4.12 17.00
N PHE A 184 9.07 4.04 16.75
CA PHE A 184 10.05 3.43 17.62
C PHE A 184 11.14 4.42 18.00
N SER A 185 10.90 5.19 19.05
CA SER A 185 11.84 6.18 19.60
C SER A 185 13.03 5.57 20.33
N THR A 186 12.96 4.30 20.70
CA THR A 186 14.07 3.54 21.30
C THR A 186 14.25 2.16 20.66
N GLY A 187 15.39 1.52 20.95
CA GLY A 187 15.73 0.21 20.42
C GLY A 187 16.42 0.28 19.05
N GLN A 188 17.48 -0.52 18.90
CA GLN A 188 18.22 -0.62 17.64
C GLN A 188 17.45 -1.43 16.58
N THR A 189 16.64 -2.38 17.04
CA THR A 189 15.82 -3.27 16.21
C THR A 189 14.49 -3.46 16.90
N ASN A 190 13.40 -3.20 16.19
CA ASN A 190 12.04 -3.39 16.67
C ASN A 190 11.28 -4.24 15.67
N CYS A 191 10.53 -5.25 16.14
CA CYS A 191 9.93 -6.25 15.25
C CYS A 191 8.45 -6.44 15.53
N TYR A 192 7.70 -6.56 14.44
CA TYR A 192 6.45 -7.29 14.42
C TYR A 192 6.77 -8.78 14.25
N THR A 193 6.11 -9.63 15.02
CA THR A 193 6.34 -11.08 15.10
C THR A 193 5.01 -11.81 15.14
N ASN A 194 5.03 -13.14 14.97
CA ASN A 194 3.83 -13.99 14.94
C ASN A 194 2.81 -13.59 13.85
N ILE A 195 3.28 -12.96 12.76
CA ILE A 195 2.43 -12.63 11.63
C ILE A 195 2.15 -13.93 10.87
N PRO A 196 0.89 -14.42 10.82
CA PRO A 196 0.57 -15.72 10.26
C PRO A 196 0.78 -15.78 8.75
N VAL A 197 1.37 -16.88 8.27
CA VAL A 197 1.56 -17.18 6.85
C VAL A 197 1.49 -18.68 6.59
N ALA A 198 1.25 -19.08 5.34
CA ALA A 198 1.34 -20.47 4.94
C ALA A 198 2.80 -20.87 4.64
N ILE A 199 3.26 -21.97 5.25
CA ILE A 199 4.60 -22.51 5.01
C ILE A 199 4.78 -22.82 3.52
N ARG A 200 5.93 -22.40 2.95
CA ARG A 200 6.38 -22.67 1.56
C ARG A 200 5.48 -22.10 0.46
N GLN A 201 4.29 -21.60 0.77
CA GLN A 201 3.45 -20.89 -0.18
C GLN A 201 4.05 -19.51 -0.44
N LYS A 202 4.17 -19.12 -1.72
CA LYS A 202 4.66 -17.79 -2.06
C LYS A 202 3.72 -16.75 -1.45
N THR A 203 4.31 -15.80 -0.72
CA THR A 203 3.59 -14.80 0.06
C THR A 203 4.12 -13.43 -0.31
N LEU A 204 3.21 -12.50 -0.56
CA LEU A 204 3.50 -11.08 -0.71
C LEU A 204 3.33 -10.41 0.65
N VAL A 205 4.34 -9.69 1.10
CA VAL A 205 4.29 -8.85 2.30
C VAL A 205 4.55 -7.42 1.87
N ARG A 206 3.59 -6.53 2.13
CA ARG A 206 3.72 -5.10 1.87
C ARG A 206 3.71 -4.34 3.18
N THR A 207 4.61 -3.38 3.30
CA THR A 207 4.68 -2.46 4.45
C THR A 207 4.57 -1.04 3.95
N LYS A 208 3.66 -0.25 4.53
CA LYS A 208 3.45 1.16 4.16
C LYS A 208 3.95 2.10 5.24
N PHE A 209 4.47 3.24 4.80
CA PHE A 209 5.09 4.26 5.61
C PHE A 209 4.55 5.62 5.18
N TYR A 210 3.64 6.16 5.99
CA TYR A 210 3.09 7.49 5.79
C TYR A 210 3.57 8.41 6.92
N TYR A 211 4.56 9.26 6.61
CA TYR A 211 5.24 10.08 7.61
C TYR A 211 4.39 11.27 8.05
N GLU A 212 3.88 12.03 7.07
CA GLU A 212 3.18 13.32 7.23
C GLU A 212 3.59 14.12 8.48
N ASN A 213 4.90 14.25 8.67
CA ASN A 213 5.50 14.99 9.77
C ASN A 213 4.86 14.70 11.15
N TYR A 214 4.51 13.44 11.43
CA TYR A 214 3.76 13.07 12.64
C TYR A 214 4.46 13.49 13.94
N ASP A 215 5.78 13.67 13.90
CA ASP A 215 6.63 14.04 15.04
C ASP A 215 6.97 15.54 15.10
N GLY A 216 6.52 16.34 14.13
CA GLY A 216 6.73 17.79 14.07
C GLY A 216 8.17 18.22 13.76
N ASN A 217 9.05 17.30 13.37
CA ASN A 217 10.47 17.59 13.15
C ASN A 217 10.80 18.04 11.72
N PHE A 218 9.90 17.82 10.76
CA PHE A 218 10.10 18.01 9.32
C PHE A 218 11.39 17.34 8.82
N SER A 219 11.73 16.21 9.42
CA SER A 219 12.97 15.48 9.16
C SER A 219 12.62 14.02 8.98
N PRO A 220 12.17 13.62 7.77
CA PRO A 220 11.78 12.26 7.50
C PRO A 220 12.93 11.27 7.79
N PRO A 221 12.68 10.18 8.54
CA PRO A 221 13.73 9.25 8.91
C PRO A 221 14.06 8.29 7.76
N SER A 222 15.29 7.78 7.78
CA SER A 222 15.67 6.58 7.02
C SER A 222 15.93 5.43 7.99
N PHE A 223 15.70 4.20 7.55
CA PHE A 223 15.96 2.99 8.34
C PHE A 223 15.92 1.75 7.46
N ASP A 224 16.40 0.61 7.95
CA ASP A 224 16.30 -0.65 7.21
C ASP A 224 15.10 -1.48 7.65
N LEU A 225 14.60 -2.27 6.73
CA LEU A 225 13.53 -3.23 6.94
C LEU A 225 14.08 -4.64 6.71
N VAL A 226 13.76 -5.57 7.60
CA VAL A 226 14.18 -6.97 7.49
C VAL A 226 12.97 -7.88 7.65
N TYR A 227 12.64 -8.61 6.58
CA TYR A 227 11.58 -9.61 6.56
C TYR A 227 12.15 -10.99 6.90
N ASP A 228 11.52 -11.67 7.86
CA ASP A 228 11.84 -13.01 8.36
C ASP A 228 13.33 -13.22 8.69
N GLY A 229 14.02 -12.14 9.10
CA GLY A 229 15.45 -12.16 9.39
C GLY A 229 16.36 -12.40 8.17
N LYS A 230 15.83 -12.38 6.95
CA LYS A 230 16.54 -12.83 5.73
C LYS A 230 16.62 -11.80 4.63
N HIS A 231 15.50 -11.11 4.36
CA HIS A 231 15.38 -10.22 3.22
C HIS A 231 15.42 -8.78 3.73
N ARG A 232 16.46 -8.05 3.36
CA ARG A 232 16.68 -6.68 3.81
C ARG A 232 16.37 -5.70 2.69
N ASP A 233 15.66 -4.65 3.03
CA ASP A 233 15.40 -3.48 2.22
C ASP A 233 15.72 -2.21 3.01
N SER A 234 15.80 -1.05 2.36
CA SER A 234 16.05 0.24 3.00
C SER A 234 14.91 1.20 2.71
N VAL A 235 14.33 1.76 3.77
CA VAL A 235 13.28 2.77 3.71
C VAL A 235 13.94 4.14 3.77
N GLU A 236 13.75 4.92 2.71
CA GLU A 236 14.21 6.31 2.61
C GLU A 236 12.98 7.19 2.36
N ILE A 237 12.46 7.83 3.41
CA ILE A 237 11.39 8.80 3.25
C ILE A 237 12.00 10.14 2.84
N THR A 238 11.54 10.72 1.75
CA THR A 238 12.03 12.01 1.24
C THR A 238 11.02 13.13 1.49
N GLU A 239 11.48 14.38 1.54
CA GLU A 239 10.61 15.55 1.70
C GLU A 239 9.54 15.68 0.60
N SER A 240 9.79 15.12 -0.59
CA SER A 240 8.80 15.08 -1.68
C SER A 240 7.55 14.26 -1.33
N LEU A 241 7.62 13.36 -0.34
CA LEU A 241 6.51 12.54 0.13
C LEU A 241 5.66 13.25 1.21
N LEU A 242 6.04 14.47 1.64
CA LEU A 242 5.32 15.24 2.65
C LEU A 242 4.15 16.07 2.10
N ASN A 243 4.15 16.42 0.81
CA ASN A 243 3.25 17.43 0.26
C ASN A 243 2.08 16.86 -0.56
N ASN A 244 1.81 15.56 -0.46
CA ASN A 244 0.70 14.92 -1.17
C ASN A 244 0.04 13.88 -0.28
N GLU A 245 -1.24 14.10 0.03
CA GLU A 245 -2.09 13.24 0.87
C GLU A 245 -2.23 11.81 0.30
N GLU A 246 -1.96 11.61 -0.98
CA GLU A 246 -2.03 10.30 -1.65
C GLU A 246 -0.68 9.59 -1.75
N THR A 247 0.42 10.21 -1.31
CA THR A 247 1.77 9.68 -1.50
C THR A 247 2.33 9.09 -0.21
N PHE A 248 2.51 7.78 -0.20
CA PHE A 248 3.18 7.02 0.85
C PHE A 248 4.36 6.24 0.26
N TYR A 249 5.38 5.97 1.08
CA TYR A 249 6.41 5.00 0.72
C TYR A 249 5.89 3.60 1.04
N TYR A 250 6.16 2.62 0.18
CA TYR A 250 5.92 1.22 0.50
C TYR A 250 7.08 0.34 0.06
N SER A 251 7.35 -0.69 0.86
CA SER A 251 8.22 -1.80 0.47
C SER A 251 7.35 -3.05 0.31
N GLU A 252 7.64 -3.84 -0.70
CA GLU A 252 6.91 -5.07 -1.00
C GLU A 252 7.88 -6.20 -1.31
N LEU A 253 7.72 -7.32 -0.60
CA LEU A 253 8.53 -8.51 -0.76
C LEU A 253 7.65 -9.70 -1.14
N ILE A 254 8.06 -10.44 -2.16
CA ILE A 254 7.52 -11.77 -2.45
C ILE A 254 8.58 -12.81 -2.08
N PHE A 255 8.25 -13.75 -1.19
CA PHE A 255 9.16 -14.83 -0.81
C PHE A 255 8.42 -16.10 -0.40
N SER A 256 9.16 -17.15 -0.05
CA SER A 256 8.62 -18.42 0.43
C SER A 256 8.90 -18.56 1.94
N PRO A 257 7.89 -18.40 2.81
CA PRO A 257 8.09 -18.51 4.24
C PRO A 257 8.56 -19.91 4.66
N GLY A 258 9.51 -19.95 5.59
CA GLY A 258 10.02 -21.21 6.13
C GLY A 258 9.18 -21.79 7.27
N ASN A 259 8.32 -20.97 7.87
CA ASN A 259 7.53 -21.27 9.08
C ASN A 259 6.08 -20.78 8.91
N GLU A 260 5.20 -21.11 9.87
CA GLU A 260 3.78 -20.69 9.90
C GLU A 260 3.58 -19.23 10.31
N SER A 261 4.68 -18.56 10.68
CA SER A 261 4.68 -17.14 10.98
C SER A 261 5.99 -16.50 10.57
N ILE A 262 5.95 -15.20 10.27
CA ILE A 262 7.11 -14.39 9.91
C ILE A 262 7.28 -13.22 10.87
N SER A 263 8.42 -12.55 10.75
CA SER A 263 8.69 -11.26 11.40
C SER A 263 8.93 -10.15 10.38
N VAL A 264 8.58 -8.92 10.74
CA VAL A 264 8.96 -7.70 10.01
C VAL A 264 9.68 -6.79 11.00
N CYS A 265 10.98 -6.58 10.80
CA CYS A 265 11.83 -5.84 11.72
C CYS A 265 12.32 -4.53 11.12
N LEU A 266 12.19 -3.44 11.87
CA LEU A 266 12.71 -2.12 11.55
C LEU A 266 14.02 -1.90 12.30
N LEU A 267 15.08 -1.59 11.57
CA LEU A 267 16.44 -1.41 12.09
C LEU A 267 16.85 0.05 11.94
N ARG A 268 17.17 0.67 13.06
CA ARG A 268 17.58 2.08 13.10
C ARG A 268 18.95 2.28 12.44
N THR A 269 19.07 3.24 11.53
CA THR A 269 20.34 3.56 10.85
C THR A 269 21.10 4.71 11.50
N SER A 270 20.42 5.68 12.11
CA SER A 270 21.01 6.78 12.90
C SER A 270 20.32 6.93 14.25
N PRO A 271 21.01 7.37 15.33
CA PRO A 271 20.39 7.69 16.61
C PRO A 271 19.28 8.76 16.54
N SER A 272 19.29 9.62 15.51
CA SER A 272 18.28 10.63 15.26
C SER A 272 17.03 10.10 14.56
N ASP A 273 17.10 8.91 13.95
CA ASP A 273 16.02 8.37 13.15
C ASP A 273 15.06 7.58 14.05
N ASN A 274 13.76 7.88 13.92
CA ASN A 274 12.69 7.13 14.56
C ASN A 274 12.00 6.26 13.50
N PRO A 275 12.35 4.96 13.38
CA PRO A 275 11.62 4.06 12.50
C PRO A 275 10.15 4.05 12.87
N PHE A 276 9.29 3.95 11.87
CA PHE A 276 7.85 3.91 12.04
C PHE A 276 7.22 3.02 10.98
N ILE A 277 5.96 2.62 11.14
CA ILE A 277 5.22 1.84 10.15
C ILE A 277 3.72 2.12 10.29
N SER A 278 3.03 2.26 9.16
CA SER A 278 1.59 2.56 9.11
C SER A 278 0.76 1.30 8.87
N SER A 279 1.23 0.37 8.03
CA SER A 279 0.54 -0.90 7.82
C SER A 279 1.45 -2.05 7.43
N ILE A 280 0.98 -3.27 7.69
CA ILE A 280 1.54 -4.53 7.17
C ILE A 280 0.42 -5.32 6.50
N GLU A 281 0.56 -5.62 5.22
CA GLU A 281 -0.41 -6.41 4.45
C GLU A 281 0.25 -7.70 3.97
N VAL A 282 -0.44 -8.82 4.15
CA VAL A 282 0.06 -10.15 3.82
C VAL A 282 -0.94 -10.86 2.93
N TYR A 283 -0.50 -11.25 1.73
CA TYR A 283 -1.31 -11.95 0.75
C TYR A 283 -0.66 -13.27 0.35
N SER A 284 -1.40 -14.36 0.52
CA SER A 284 -1.02 -15.67 -0.01
C SER A 284 -1.21 -15.68 -1.51
N LEU A 285 -0.17 -16.02 -2.27
CA LEU A 285 -0.22 -16.07 -3.73
C LEU A 285 -0.63 -17.46 -4.22
N ASP A 286 -1.18 -17.51 -5.43
CA ASP A 286 -1.57 -18.75 -6.06
C ASP A 286 -0.39 -19.66 -6.40
N VAL A 287 -0.66 -20.96 -6.39
CA VAL A 287 0.32 -21.97 -6.79
C VAL A 287 0.83 -21.68 -8.20
N GLY A 288 2.17 -21.66 -8.36
CA GLY A 288 2.84 -21.42 -9.63
C GLY A 288 3.19 -19.96 -9.92
N MET A 289 2.64 -18.99 -9.17
CA MET A 289 3.09 -17.60 -9.28
C MET A 289 4.55 -17.48 -8.79
N TYR A 290 5.37 -16.76 -9.57
CA TYR A 290 6.79 -16.54 -9.26
C TYR A 290 7.53 -17.86 -8.98
N ALA A 291 7.24 -18.92 -9.76
CA ALA A 291 7.79 -20.27 -9.55
C ALA A 291 9.32 -20.32 -9.65
N ASP A 292 9.93 -19.42 -10.41
CA ASP A 292 11.39 -19.33 -10.58
C ASP A 292 12.11 -18.74 -9.35
N LEU A 293 11.36 -18.31 -8.33
CA LEU A 293 11.92 -17.80 -7.08
C LEU A 293 12.31 -18.95 -6.15
N GLY A 294 13.60 -19.05 -5.84
CA GLY A 294 14.18 -20.04 -4.96
C GLY A 294 13.69 -19.94 -3.50
N PRO A 295 13.86 -21.00 -2.70
CA PRO A 295 13.34 -21.05 -1.33
C PRO A 295 14.05 -20.11 -0.34
N SER A 296 15.24 -19.61 -0.66
CA SER A 296 16.01 -18.65 0.15
C SER A 296 16.10 -17.26 -0.47
N GLU A 297 15.43 -17.07 -1.60
CA GLU A 297 15.39 -15.83 -2.37
C GLU A 297 14.10 -15.07 -2.05
N GLY A 298 14.15 -13.76 -2.22
CA GLY A 298 12.98 -12.90 -2.15
C GLY A 298 13.03 -11.84 -3.24
N LEU A 299 11.88 -11.51 -3.81
CA LEU A 299 11.73 -10.45 -4.81
C LEU A 299 11.27 -9.18 -4.11
N ILE A 300 12.15 -8.19 -4.02
CA ILE A 300 11.78 -6.85 -3.56
C ILE A 300 11.26 -6.09 -4.78
N THR A 301 10.02 -5.62 -4.72
CA THR A 301 9.39 -4.90 -5.82
C THR A 301 10.03 -3.53 -5.97
N GLU A 302 10.68 -3.32 -7.11
CA GLU A 302 11.25 -2.02 -7.47
C GLU A 302 10.27 -1.21 -8.29
N GLN A 303 9.54 -1.89 -9.16
CA GLN A 303 8.58 -1.26 -10.02
C GLN A 303 7.53 -2.24 -10.53
N ARG A 304 6.29 -1.75 -10.62
CA ARG A 304 5.18 -2.43 -11.26
C ARG A 304 4.36 -1.44 -12.06
N THR A 305 4.37 -1.60 -13.38
CA THR A 305 3.82 -0.61 -14.31
C THR A 305 2.76 -1.23 -15.21
N ALA A 306 1.62 -0.54 -15.35
CA ALA A 306 0.59 -0.81 -16.34
C ALA A 306 0.76 0.16 -17.53
N CYS A 307 1.30 -0.33 -18.63
CA CYS A 307 1.55 0.46 -19.82
C CYS A 307 0.24 0.77 -20.56
N GLY A 308 0.03 2.02 -20.95
CA GLY A 308 -1.20 2.52 -21.56
C GLY A 308 -2.37 2.71 -20.59
N ALA A 309 -2.18 2.44 -19.29
CA ALA A 309 -3.13 2.84 -18.26
C ALA A 309 -2.97 4.33 -17.91
N LYS A 310 -4.08 4.98 -17.55
CA LYS A 310 -4.11 6.38 -17.10
C LYS A 310 -4.16 6.52 -15.58
N GLU A 311 -4.57 5.46 -14.91
CA GLU A 311 -4.82 5.42 -13.47
C GLU A 311 -4.16 4.16 -12.90
N THR A 312 -3.85 4.22 -11.60
CA THR A 312 -3.31 3.07 -10.87
C THR A 312 -4.34 1.95 -10.81
N ILE A 313 -3.91 0.74 -11.15
CA ILE A 313 -4.73 -0.47 -11.04
C ILE A 313 -4.29 -1.22 -9.79
N SER A 314 -5.21 -1.54 -8.90
CA SER A 314 -4.93 -2.33 -7.70
C SER A 314 -6.18 -3.15 -7.34
N TYR A 315 -6.28 -3.63 -6.10
CA TYR A 315 -7.50 -4.23 -5.58
C TYR A 315 -8.73 -3.31 -5.83
N PRO A 316 -9.89 -3.86 -6.23
CA PRO A 316 -10.21 -5.28 -6.41
C PRO A 316 -9.83 -5.86 -7.78
N LEU A 317 -9.34 -5.03 -8.71
CA LEU A 317 -9.00 -5.47 -10.06
C LEU A 317 -7.75 -6.36 -10.10
N ASP A 318 -6.82 -6.16 -9.17
CA ASP A 318 -5.78 -7.15 -8.82
C ASP A 318 -6.17 -7.82 -7.49
N PRO A 319 -6.52 -9.13 -7.48
CA PRO A 319 -6.98 -9.81 -6.26
C PRO A 319 -5.88 -9.97 -5.20
N TYR A 320 -4.60 -9.83 -5.58
CA TYR A 320 -3.46 -9.84 -4.65
C TYR A 320 -3.12 -8.42 -4.15
N GLY A 321 -3.95 -7.44 -4.51
CA GLY A 321 -3.79 -6.04 -4.15
C GLY A 321 -2.50 -5.41 -4.60
N ARG A 322 -1.81 -5.96 -5.62
CA ARG A 322 -0.59 -5.39 -6.20
C ARG A 322 -0.93 -4.07 -6.91
N PRO A 323 -0.31 -2.94 -6.52
CA PRO A 323 -0.50 -1.69 -7.24
C PRO A 323 0.31 -1.72 -8.54
N TRP A 324 -0.36 -1.46 -9.66
CA TRP A 324 0.22 -1.25 -10.97
C TRP A 324 0.08 0.23 -11.35
N TYR A 325 1.20 0.91 -11.43
CA TYR A 325 1.22 2.35 -11.68
C TYR A 325 1.20 2.63 -13.18
N PRO A 326 0.49 3.68 -13.64
CA PRO A 326 0.59 4.11 -15.02
C PRO A 326 2.03 4.57 -15.30
N LEU A 327 2.49 4.37 -16.53
CA LEU A 327 3.83 4.81 -16.93
C LEU A 327 3.99 6.34 -16.90
N GLY A 328 2.92 7.07 -17.17
CA GLY A 328 2.93 8.51 -17.42
C GLY A 328 2.77 8.85 -18.91
N ALA A 329 2.50 10.13 -19.22
CA ALA A 329 2.33 10.58 -20.60
C ALA A 329 3.69 10.76 -21.29
N ASP A 330 3.81 10.23 -22.51
CA ASP A 330 4.96 10.40 -23.38
C ASP A 330 4.50 10.63 -24.82
N ASP A 331 4.86 11.78 -25.41
CA ASP A 331 4.46 12.18 -26.75
C ASP A 331 5.03 11.28 -27.86
N THR A 332 6.03 10.44 -27.54
CA THR A 332 6.65 9.49 -28.47
C THR A 332 5.93 8.14 -28.52
N LEU A 333 4.96 7.92 -27.63
CA LEU A 333 4.18 6.71 -27.54
C LEU A 333 2.73 6.91 -27.94
N THR A 334 2.08 5.80 -28.27
CA THR A 334 0.64 5.76 -28.47
C THR A 334 0.05 4.67 -27.61
N ASP A 335 -0.90 5.06 -26.76
CA ASP A 335 -1.65 4.11 -25.95
C ASP A 335 -2.72 3.43 -26.79
N LEU A 336 -2.78 2.11 -26.69
CA LEU A 336 -3.71 1.25 -27.39
C LEU A 336 -4.61 0.54 -26.39
N THR A 337 -5.90 0.49 -26.70
CA THR A 337 -6.89 -0.31 -25.97
C THR A 337 -7.29 -1.51 -26.81
N THR A 338 -7.41 -2.67 -26.18
CA THR A 338 -7.82 -3.91 -26.85
C THR A 338 -9.25 -3.83 -27.36
N SER A 339 -9.52 -4.47 -28.49
CA SER A 339 -10.87 -4.76 -28.98
C SER A 339 -11.38 -6.15 -28.60
N ALA A 340 -10.57 -6.95 -27.88
CA ALA A 340 -11.00 -8.24 -27.37
C ALA A 340 -12.07 -8.04 -26.28
N PRO A 341 -13.16 -8.84 -26.27
CA PRO A 341 -14.17 -8.77 -25.22
C PRO A 341 -13.63 -9.21 -23.85
N THR A 342 -12.68 -10.14 -23.86
CA THR A 342 -11.96 -10.67 -22.69
C THR A 342 -10.54 -11.06 -23.09
N ILE A 343 -9.62 -11.09 -22.12
CA ILE A 343 -8.25 -11.57 -22.30
C ILE A 343 -8.01 -12.79 -21.41
N ASP A 344 -7.63 -13.90 -22.03
CA ASP A 344 -7.17 -15.09 -21.33
C ASP A 344 -5.80 -14.85 -20.69
N ILE A 345 -5.77 -14.70 -19.35
CA ILE A 345 -4.54 -14.47 -18.57
C ILE A 345 -3.82 -15.76 -18.17
N THR A 346 -4.36 -16.94 -18.50
CA THR A 346 -3.80 -18.22 -18.04
C THR A 346 -2.41 -18.52 -18.62
N GLY A 347 -2.05 -17.87 -19.73
CA GLY A 347 -0.72 -17.95 -20.34
C GLY A 347 0.39 -17.20 -19.57
N ALA A 348 0.04 -16.41 -18.56
CA ALA A 348 0.97 -15.68 -17.72
C ALA A 348 0.96 -16.23 -16.29
N SER A 349 2.03 -16.94 -15.90
CA SER A 349 2.16 -17.61 -14.61
C SER A 349 2.09 -16.67 -13.41
N ASN A 350 2.53 -15.42 -13.58
CA ASN A 350 2.46 -14.39 -12.53
C ASN A 350 1.08 -13.72 -12.41
N LYS A 351 0.10 -14.17 -13.19
CA LYS A 351 -1.31 -13.74 -13.13
C LYS A 351 -1.48 -12.22 -13.12
N PRO A 352 -1.01 -11.47 -14.13
CA PRO A 352 -1.31 -10.05 -14.23
C PRO A 352 -2.83 -9.84 -14.34
N PRO A 353 -3.39 -8.74 -13.81
CA PRO A 353 -4.80 -8.42 -13.97
C PRO A 353 -5.21 -8.29 -15.44
N GLU A 354 -6.41 -8.75 -15.79
CA GLU A 354 -6.94 -8.62 -17.15
C GLU A 354 -6.98 -7.16 -17.61
N VAL A 355 -7.32 -6.23 -16.70
CA VAL A 355 -7.37 -4.80 -16.99
C VAL A 355 -6.01 -4.24 -17.39
N VAL A 356 -4.89 -4.76 -16.84
CA VAL A 356 -3.53 -4.39 -17.25
C VAL A 356 -3.27 -4.90 -18.68
N MET A 357 -3.70 -6.13 -18.96
CA MET A 357 -3.55 -6.73 -20.29
C MET A 357 -4.44 -6.07 -21.36
N SER A 358 -5.50 -5.36 -20.97
CA SER A 358 -6.42 -4.69 -21.90
C SER A 358 -5.89 -3.39 -22.50
N LYS A 359 -4.79 -2.86 -21.93
CA LYS A 359 -4.13 -1.63 -22.35
C LYS A 359 -2.67 -1.92 -22.68
N SER A 360 -2.11 -1.15 -23.60
CA SER A 360 -0.69 -1.24 -23.95
C SER A 360 -0.18 0.11 -24.43
N SER A 361 1.13 0.31 -24.34
CA SER A 361 1.81 1.41 -25.04
C SER A 361 2.54 0.86 -26.25
N SER A 362 2.47 1.59 -27.35
CA SER A 362 3.09 1.29 -28.64
C SER A 362 4.07 2.38 -29.03
N SER A 363 5.15 2.00 -29.70
CA SER A 363 6.08 2.97 -30.31
C SER A 363 5.44 3.67 -31.52
N LEU A 364 5.82 4.93 -31.76
CA LEU A 364 5.69 5.58 -33.07
C LEU A 364 6.78 5.16 -34.07
N GLY A 365 7.82 4.46 -33.63
CA GLY A 365 8.95 3.98 -34.44
C GLY A 365 9.15 2.46 -34.40
N GLU A 366 10.33 2.01 -34.81
CA GLU A 366 10.68 0.58 -34.87
C GLU A 366 11.11 -0.02 -33.52
N SER A 367 11.21 0.79 -32.46
CA SER A 367 11.66 0.33 -31.15
C SER A 367 11.03 1.08 -29.99
N ILE A 368 10.96 0.40 -28.84
CA ILE A 368 10.60 0.94 -27.53
C ILE A 368 11.83 0.75 -26.63
N LYS A 369 12.19 1.75 -25.82
CA LYS A 369 13.27 1.65 -24.82
C LYS A 369 12.79 2.06 -23.45
N LEU A 370 12.70 1.12 -22.50
CA LEU A 370 12.47 1.42 -21.08
C LEU A 370 13.83 1.78 -20.45
N SER A 371 13.96 3.01 -19.98
CA SER A 371 15.15 3.55 -19.32
C SER A 371 14.81 4.04 -17.91
N ASN A 372 15.83 4.42 -17.13
CA ASN A 372 15.70 4.89 -15.74
C ASN A 372 14.99 3.86 -14.86
N LEU A 373 15.49 2.62 -14.90
CA LEU A 373 14.99 1.56 -14.05
C LEU A 373 15.21 1.96 -12.59
N ALA A 374 14.22 1.72 -11.73
CA ALA A 374 14.27 1.99 -10.29
C ALA A 374 15.25 1.02 -9.60
N LEU A 375 16.54 1.16 -9.89
CA LEU A 375 17.62 0.28 -9.44
C LEU A 375 18.82 1.11 -8.98
N PRO A 376 19.69 0.57 -8.12
CA PRO A 376 20.93 1.25 -7.77
C PRO A 376 21.94 1.26 -8.94
N LEU A 377 22.80 2.29 -8.96
CA LEU A 377 23.91 2.38 -9.93
C LEU A 377 24.94 1.25 -9.78
N THR A 378 25.08 0.69 -8.59
CA THR A 378 26.02 -0.41 -8.32
C THR A 378 25.65 -1.71 -9.02
N GLY A 379 24.39 -1.83 -9.45
CA GLY A 379 23.82 -3.01 -10.06
C GLY A 379 23.41 -4.06 -9.04
N VAL A 380 22.30 -4.72 -9.34
CA VAL A 380 21.75 -5.82 -8.52
C VAL A 380 21.22 -6.93 -9.43
N PRO A 381 21.20 -8.20 -8.97
CA PRO A 381 20.49 -9.25 -9.67
C PRO A 381 18.99 -8.91 -9.73
N VAL A 382 18.38 -9.01 -10.91
CA VAL A 382 16.99 -8.66 -11.12
C VAL A 382 16.14 -9.84 -11.60
N TYR A 383 14.86 -9.77 -11.28
CA TYR A 383 13.79 -10.52 -11.91
C TYR A 383 12.90 -9.53 -12.67
N LEU A 384 12.75 -9.72 -13.97
CA LEU A 384 11.96 -8.86 -14.84
C LEU A 384 10.88 -9.69 -15.53
N ALA A 385 9.62 -9.36 -15.28
CA ALA A 385 8.49 -9.93 -16.01
C ALA A 385 7.87 -8.89 -16.94
N LEU A 386 7.73 -9.25 -18.22
CA LEU A 386 7.17 -8.42 -19.28
C LEU A 386 5.90 -9.08 -19.81
N TYR A 387 4.85 -8.29 -19.98
CA TYR A 387 3.52 -8.78 -20.34
C TYR A 387 3.04 -8.20 -21.67
N PHE A 388 2.54 -9.07 -22.54
CA PHE A 388 2.09 -8.73 -23.89
C PHE A 388 0.73 -9.34 -24.22
N SER A 389 -0.12 -8.58 -24.91
CA SER A 389 -1.38 -9.03 -25.53
C SER A 389 -1.64 -8.16 -26.75
N GLU A 390 -1.96 -8.76 -27.90
CA GLU A 390 -2.23 -7.96 -29.10
C GLU A 390 -3.59 -7.25 -28.94
N PRO A 391 -3.66 -5.91 -29.14
CA PRO A 391 -4.91 -5.17 -28.97
C PRO A 391 -5.97 -5.43 -30.04
N GLN A 392 -5.61 -5.91 -31.24
CA GLN A 392 -6.57 -6.11 -32.32
C GLN A 392 -6.32 -7.39 -33.11
N THR A 393 -7.37 -7.93 -33.75
CA THR A 393 -7.18 -9.03 -34.70
C THR A 393 -6.42 -8.52 -35.93
N LEU A 394 -5.29 -9.14 -36.23
CA LEU A 394 -4.45 -8.77 -37.37
C LEU A 394 -4.87 -9.54 -38.64
N GLY A 395 -4.81 -8.88 -39.79
CA GLY A 395 -4.98 -9.54 -41.08
C GLY A 395 -3.82 -10.50 -41.39
N GLN A 396 -3.98 -11.40 -42.38
CA GLN A 396 -2.98 -12.44 -42.70
C GLN A 396 -1.59 -11.89 -43.06
N THR A 397 -1.51 -10.66 -43.58
CA THR A 397 -0.27 -9.98 -43.97
C THR A 397 0.30 -9.08 -42.87
N GLN A 398 -0.43 -8.87 -41.77
CA GLN A 398 -0.03 -8.02 -40.67
C GLN A 398 0.53 -8.88 -39.53
N LYS A 399 1.72 -8.51 -39.06
CA LYS A 399 2.39 -9.17 -37.94
C LYS A 399 3.06 -8.11 -37.07
N ARG A 400 3.02 -8.37 -35.76
CA ARG A 400 3.82 -7.65 -34.76
C ARG A 400 4.85 -8.60 -34.19
N LEU A 401 6.11 -8.40 -34.55
CA LEU A 401 7.22 -9.27 -34.19
C LEU A 401 8.42 -8.45 -33.75
N PHE A 402 8.84 -8.60 -32.50
CA PHE A 402 9.98 -7.84 -31.96
C PHE A 402 10.81 -8.70 -31.00
N ASN A 403 12.11 -8.43 -30.95
CA ASN A 403 13.01 -9.04 -29.98
C ASN A 403 13.14 -8.15 -28.75
N VAL A 404 13.40 -8.77 -27.59
CA VAL A 404 13.64 -8.04 -26.34
C VAL A 404 15.12 -8.15 -25.98
N PHE A 405 15.71 -7.01 -25.64
CA PHE A 405 17.08 -6.89 -25.18
C PHE A 405 17.12 -6.23 -23.81
N LEU A 406 18.07 -6.64 -22.98
CA LEU A 406 18.55 -5.84 -21.85
C LEU A 406 19.93 -5.33 -22.25
N ASP A 407 20.03 -4.01 -22.38
CA ASP A 407 21.15 -3.33 -23.02
C ASP A 407 21.39 -3.93 -24.42
N GLU A 408 22.57 -4.51 -24.67
CA GLU A 408 22.92 -5.14 -25.95
C GLU A 408 22.61 -6.64 -26.00
N THR A 409 22.19 -7.24 -24.89
CA THR A 409 22.00 -8.69 -24.77
C THR A 409 20.56 -9.07 -25.07
N GLN A 410 20.34 -9.95 -26.06
CA GLN A 410 19.00 -10.47 -26.32
C GLN A 410 18.55 -11.38 -25.18
N VAL A 411 17.41 -11.07 -24.58
CA VAL A 411 16.87 -11.77 -23.40
C VAL A 411 15.67 -12.65 -23.73
N SER A 412 15.00 -12.39 -24.85
CA SER A 412 13.97 -13.29 -25.36
C SER A 412 14.58 -14.45 -26.15
N SER A 413 14.07 -15.67 -25.97
CA SER A 413 14.51 -16.87 -26.71
C SER A 413 14.25 -16.80 -28.22
N GLY A 414 13.37 -15.88 -28.64
CA GLY A 414 13.05 -15.57 -30.02
C GLY A 414 12.20 -14.30 -30.10
N PRO A 415 11.69 -13.95 -31.30
CA PRO A 415 10.78 -12.82 -31.47
C PRO A 415 9.48 -13.04 -30.68
N ILE A 416 9.06 -12.02 -29.96
CA ILE A 416 7.76 -11.96 -29.30
C ILE A 416 6.71 -11.73 -30.37
N ASN A 417 5.66 -12.55 -30.33
CA ASN A 417 4.48 -12.47 -31.19
C ASN A 417 3.24 -12.40 -30.30
N PRO A 418 2.80 -11.19 -29.89
CA PRO A 418 1.62 -11.04 -29.04
C PRO A 418 0.38 -11.64 -29.70
N VAL A 419 -0.48 -12.26 -28.91
CA VAL A 419 -1.68 -12.95 -29.40
C VAL A 419 -2.92 -12.17 -29.01
N PHE A 420 -3.85 -11.99 -29.94
CA PHE A 420 -5.10 -11.29 -29.68
C PHE A 420 -5.95 -12.06 -28.66
N GLY A 421 -6.37 -11.38 -27.61
CA GLY A 421 -7.19 -11.96 -26.54
C GLY A 421 -6.46 -12.92 -25.60
N LYS A 422 -5.11 -12.96 -25.62
CA LYS A 422 -4.32 -13.80 -24.71
C LYS A 422 -3.10 -13.08 -24.14
N ALA A 423 -2.86 -13.25 -22.85
CA ALA A 423 -1.66 -12.77 -22.20
C ALA A 423 -0.47 -13.69 -22.48
N THR A 424 0.65 -13.08 -22.85
CA THR A 424 1.97 -13.72 -22.95
C THR A 424 2.90 -13.07 -21.94
N GLN A 425 3.64 -13.88 -21.19
CA GLN A 425 4.65 -13.44 -20.23
C GLN A 425 6.04 -13.82 -20.71
N VAL A 426 6.99 -12.90 -20.58
CA VAL A 426 8.42 -13.15 -20.74
C VAL A 426 9.08 -12.84 -19.41
N VAL A 427 9.82 -13.80 -18.87
CA VAL A 427 10.60 -13.63 -17.64
C VAL A 427 12.08 -13.64 -17.98
N LEU A 428 12.78 -12.65 -17.45
CA LEU A 428 14.23 -12.61 -17.39
C LEU A 428 14.66 -12.66 -15.92
N ARG A 429 15.61 -13.54 -15.61
CA ARG A 429 16.27 -13.62 -14.31
C ARG A 429 17.77 -13.89 -14.49
N ASP A 430 18.51 -13.92 -13.38
CA ASP A 430 19.96 -14.17 -13.33
C ASP A 430 20.81 -13.13 -14.08
N VAL A 431 20.30 -11.92 -14.27
CA VAL A 431 21.05 -10.80 -14.85
C VAL A 431 21.22 -9.70 -13.81
N VAL A 432 22.38 -9.06 -13.84
CA VAL A 432 22.64 -7.86 -13.06
C VAL A 432 22.27 -6.65 -13.90
N ALA A 433 21.37 -5.81 -13.39
CA ALA A 433 20.96 -4.57 -14.04
C ALA A 433 21.19 -3.38 -13.10
N THR A 434 21.32 -2.19 -13.68
CA THR A 434 21.56 -0.92 -12.99
C THR A 434 20.46 0.09 -13.35
N SER A 435 20.43 1.26 -12.71
CA SER A 435 19.51 2.35 -13.13
C SER A 435 19.71 2.83 -14.56
N VAL A 436 20.92 2.65 -15.12
CA VAL A 436 21.23 3.08 -16.50
C VAL A 436 21.01 1.99 -17.53
N SER A 437 20.68 0.76 -17.10
CA SER A 437 20.32 -0.32 -18.00
C SER A 437 19.02 0.01 -18.74
N GLN A 438 18.90 -0.48 -19.97
CA GLN A 438 17.74 -0.24 -20.84
C GLN A 438 17.10 -1.55 -21.28
N ILE A 439 15.78 -1.65 -21.19
CA ILE A 439 15.04 -2.76 -21.81
C ILE A 439 14.55 -2.29 -23.18
N ILE A 440 15.03 -2.94 -24.24
CA ILE A 440 14.80 -2.52 -25.62
C ILE A 440 13.93 -3.56 -26.33
N PHE A 441 12.81 -3.10 -26.87
CA PHE A 441 11.94 -3.90 -27.75
C PHE A 441 12.20 -3.42 -29.17
N GLN A 442 12.71 -4.29 -30.02
CA GLN A 442 13.14 -3.94 -31.37
C GLN A 442 12.37 -4.76 -32.39
N SER A 443 11.65 -4.09 -33.30
CA SER A 443 10.95 -4.75 -34.41
C SER A 443 11.90 -5.57 -35.27
N THR A 444 11.44 -6.74 -35.66
CA THR A 444 12.10 -7.59 -36.65
C THR A 444 11.77 -7.09 -38.07
N GLY A 445 12.54 -7.54 -39.07
CA GLY A 445 12.33 -7.14 -40.48
C GLY A 445 10.99 -7.60 -41.06
N ASP A 446 10.36 -8.61 -40.47
CA ASP A 446 9.07 -9.15 -40.90
C ASP A 446 7.87 -8.49 -40.20
N SER A 447 8.13 -7.58 -39.26
CA SER A 447 7.10 -6.85 -38.52
C SER A 447 6.66 -5.62 -39.30
N VAL A 448 5.36 -5.50 -39.56
CA VAL A 448 4.77 -4.30 -40.17
C VAL A 448 4.11 -3.38 -39.12
N LEU A 449 4.05 -3.84 -37.88
CA LEU A 449 3.56 -3.08 -36.74
C LEU A 449 4.70 -2.81 -35.74
N PRO A 450 4.66 -1.67 -35.02
CA PRO A 450 5.65 -1.32 -34.00
C PRO A 450 5.60 -2.29 -32.80
N PRO A 451 6.61 -2.33 -31.92
CA PRO A 451 6.51 -3.10 -30.68
C PRO A 451 5.43 -2.57 -29.74
N ILE A 452 4.96 -3.41 -28.81
CA ILE A 452 4.01 -3.04 -27.75
C ILE A 452 4.46 -3.63 -26.41
N ILE A 453 3.95 -3.06 -25.32
CA ILE A 453 4.08 -3.60 -23.96
C ILE A 453 2.80 -3.28 -23.18
N ASN A 454 2.27 -4.25 -22.43
CA ASN A 454 1.06 -4.08 -21.61
C ASN A 454 1.40 -3.83 -20.14
N GLY A 455 2.42 -4.51 -19.61
CA GLY A 455 2.87 -4.30 -18.24
C GLY A 455 4.27 -4.79 -17.99
N VAL A 456 4.86 -4.27 -16.92
CA VAL A 456 6.23 -4.58 -16.47
C VAL A 456 6.21 -4.79 -14.97
N GLU A 457 6.84 -5.86 -14.50
CA GLU A 457 7.26 -5.99 -13.10
C GLU A 457 8.78 -6.14 -13.05
N LEU A 458 9.43 -5.26 -12.29
CA LEU A 458 10.86 -5.28 -12.03
C LEU A 458 11.08 -5.47 -10.52
N PHE A 459 11.89 -6.47 -10.19
CA PHE A 459 12.26 -6.77 -8.82
C PHE A 459 13.77 -6.88 -8.69
N SER A 460 14.32 -6.48 -7.54
CA SER A 460 15.64 -6.92 -7.11
C SER A 460 15.54 -8.25 -6.39
N ILE A 461 16.53 -9.14 -6.61
CA ILE A 461 16.58 -10.44 -5.97
C ILE A 461 17.40 -10.33 -4.69
N SER A 462 16.71 -10.37 -3.57
CA SER A 462 17.32 -10.48 -2.25
C SER A 462 17.73 -11.92 -1.96
N ASN A 463 18.91 -12.10 -1.38
CA ASN A 463 19.43 -13.40 -0.96
C ASN A 463 19.72 -13.37 0.54
N SER A 464 19.39 -14.45 1.25
CA SER A 464 19.67 -14.63 2.69
C SER A 464 21.14 -14.41 3.14
N ARG A 465 22.09 -14.23 2.21
CA ARG A 465 23.52 -14.08 2.48
C ARG A 465 24.11 -12.70 2.24
N ASN A 466 23.43 -11.81 1.52
CA ASN A 466 23.98 -10.49 1.19
C ASN A 466 22.89 -9.44 1.40
N GLY A 467 23.12 -8.53 2.35
CA GLY A 467 22.33 -7.31 2.45
C GLY A 467 22.44 -6.54 1.14
N GLY A 468 21.32 -6.44 0.42
CA GLY A 468 21.22 -5.59 -0.76
C GLY A 468 21.44 -4.14 -0.35
N GLY A 469 22.22 -3.41 -1.16
CA GLY A 469 22.26 -1.95 -1.08
C GLY A 469 20.88 -1.40 -1.39
N GLY A 470 20.49 -0.38 -0.62
CA GLY A 470 19.13 0.16 -0.60
C GLY A 470 18.56 0.45 -1.98
N SER A 471 17.27 0.21 -2.11
CA SER A 471 16.53 0.61 -3.30
C SER A 471 15.52 1.71 -2.99
N GLN A 472 15.33 2.58 -3.97
CA GLN A 472 14.41 3.71 -3.90
C GLN A 472 13.05 3.27 -4.49
N SER A 473 12.21 2.65 -3.67
CA SER A 473 10.78 2.53 -3.96
C SER A 473 10.09 3.87 -3.63
N SER A 474 10.31 4.89 -4.47
CA SER A 474 9.50 6.09 -4.43
C SER A 474 8.31 5.95 -5.37
N VAL A 475 7.13 6.33 -4.89
CA VAL A 475 6.05 6.76 -5.78
C VAL A 475 6.59 8.00 -6.52
N GLY A 476 7.10 7.82 -7.75
CA GLY A 476 7.58 8.92 -8.58
C GLY A 476 8.79 8.66 -9.48
N ASN A 477 9.50 7.53 -9.38
CA ASN A 477 10.53 7.18 -10.38
C ASN A 477 9.89 6.48 -11.59
N ASN A 478 9.35 7.27 -12.51
CA ASN A 478 8.75 6.74 -13.74
C ASN A 478 9.87 6.17 -14.64
N ILE A 479 9.70 4.92 -15.08
CA ILE A 479 10.44 4.45 -16.26
C ILE A 479 10.13 5.41 -17.40
N ILE A 480 11.18 5.84 -18.10
CA ILE A 480 11.01 6.64 -19.31
C ILE A 480 11.01 5.69 -20.50
N LEU A 481 10.01 5.83 -21.38
CA LEU A 481 9.95 5.10 -22.62
C LEU A 481 10.40 5.95 -23.81
N GLU A 482 11.52 5.62 -24.42
CA GLU A 482 12.02 6.34 -25.59
C GLU A 482 11.83 5.55 -26.89
N VAL A 483 11.58 6.26 -27.99
CA VAL A 483 11.58 5.69 -29.34
C VAL A 483 12.98 5.75 -29.95
N GLY A 484 13.53 4.60 -30.34
CA GLY A 484 14.76 4.54 -31.13
C GLY A 484 14.50 4.60 -32.63
N GLN A 485 15.17 5.53 -33.33
CA GLN A 485 15.20 5.60 -34.80
C GLN A 485 16.41 4.86 -35.38
N LYS A 486 16.22 4.20 -36.53
CA LYS A 486 17.26 3.48 -37.24
C LYS A 486 18.09 4.43 -38.11
N ASN A 487 19.39 4.54 -37.84
CA ASN A 487 20.33 5.10 -38.81
C ASN A 487 20.62 4.06 -39.89
N ASN A 488 20.15 4.31 -41.11
CA ASN A 488 20.45 3.48 -42.26
C ASN A 488 21.95 3.53 -42.59
N GLY A 489 22.56 2.34 -42.67
CA GLY A 489 23.99 2.15 -42.83
C GLY A 489 24.57 2.75 -44.12
N GLY A 490 25.63 3.55 -43.95
CA GLY A 490 26.56 3.96 -44.99
C GLY A 490 27.91 3.26 -44.85
N LYS A 491 28.22 2.39 -45.83
CA LYS A 491 29.49 1.72 -46.18
C LYS A 491 30.75 1.93 -45.31
N ASN A 492 31.24 0.80 -44.78
CA ASN A 492 32.64 0.37 -44.57
C ASN A 492 33.75 1.45 -44.49
N LYS A 493 34.33 1.60 -43.29
CA LYS A 493 35.78 1.73 -43.12
C LYS A 493 36.26 0.82 -41.98
N LYS A 494 37.11 -0.15 -42.36
CA LYS A 494 37.88 -0.99 -41.45
C LYS A 494 38.75 -0.11 -40.58
N ASN A 495 38.62 -0.19 -39.26
CA ASN A 495 39.67 0.22 -38.32
C ASN A 495 39.83 -0.86 -37.23
N LYS A 496 41.10 -1.17 -36.96
CA LYS A 496 41.59 -2.29 -36.17
C LYS A 496 41.19 -2.17 -34.69
N LEU A 497 40.78 -3.28 -34.08
CA LEU A 497 40.76 -3.46 -32.63
C LEU A 497 42.18 -3.32 -32.04
N PRO A 498 42.28 -2.92 -30.76
CA PRO A 498 43.16 -3.58 -29.82
C PRO A 498 42.34 -4.50 -28.90
N LEU A 499 42.81 -5.74 -28.83
CA LEU A 499 42.48 -6.76 -27.85
C LEU A 499 42.92 -6.26 -26.45
N ILE A 500 42.04 -6.24 -25.45
CA ILE A 500 42.46 -6.17 -24.04
C ILE A 500 41.77 -7.30 -23.29
N LEU A 501 42.61 -8.20 -22.77
CA LEU A 501 42.29 -9.34 -21.94
C LEU A 501 41.54 -8.92 -20.67
N GLY A 502 40.57 -9.75 -20.28
CA GLY A 502 39.99 -9.73 -18.95
C GLY A 502 41.04 -10.01 -17.87
N VAL A 503 40.98 -9.24 -16.79
CA VAL A 503 41.69 -9.54 -15.55
C VAL A 503 40.70 -9.40 -14.40
N THR A 504 40.43 -10.53 -13.77
CA THR A 504 39.80 -10.70 -12.47
C THR A 504 40.52 -9.87 -11.40
N PHE A 505 39.80 -9.12 -10.57
CA PHE A 505 40.35 -8.65 -9.29
C PHE A 505 39.42 -8.95 -8.13
N ALA A 506 39.87 -9.90 -7.33
CA ALA A 506 39.55 -10.02 -5.93
C ALA A 506 40.17 -8.84 -5.15
N SER A 507 39.40 -8.31 -4.21
CA SER A 507 39.80 -7.73 -2.91
C SER A 507 41.21 -7.13 -2.77
N ALA A 508 41.28 -5.81 -2.57
CA ALA A 508 42.24 -5.19 -1.67
C ALA A 508 41.71 -3.85 -1.16
N PHE A 509 41.35 -3.82 0.12
CA PHE A 509 41.26 -2.60 0.92
C PHE A 509 42.66 -1.98 1.04
N ALA A 510 42.80 -0.70 0.70
CA ALA A 510 43.88 0.13 1.20
C ALA A 510 43.43 1.59 1.28
N ILE A 511 43.58 2.12 2.49
CA ILE A 511 43.34 3.50 2.94
C ILE A 511 44.22 4.46 2.16
N LEU A 512 43.65 5.57 1.65
CA LEU A 512 44.41 6.79 1.38
C LEU A 512 43.59 8.01 1.76
N SER A 513 44.03 8.63 2.85
CA SER A 513 43.62 9.95 3.32
C SER A 513 44.35 11.06 2.55
N SER A 514 43.62 12.17 2.40
CA SER A 514 44.09 13.57 2.47
C SER A 514 44.35 14.33 1.16
N THR A 515 43.81 15.55 1.20
CA THR A 515 44.12 16.76 0.43
C THR A 515 43.53 16.84 -0.98
N PHE A 516 42.50 17.67 -1.16
CA PHE A 516 42.62 18.89 -1.96
C PHE A 516 41.58 19.92 -1.50
N GLY A 517 42.10 21.13 -1.24
CA GLY A 517 41.38 22.25 -0.65
C GLY A 517 40.46 22.98 -1.62
N ALA A 518 39.48 23.63 -1.00
CA ALA A 518 38.53 24.55 -1.58
C ALA A 518 39.18 25.66 -2.43
N ILE A 519 38.62 25.92 -3.61
CA ILE A 519 38.73 27.19 -4.32
C ILE A 519 37.40 27.53 -5.02
N PHE A 520 36.81 28.63 -4.55
CA PHE A 520 35.92 29.60 -5.23
C PHE A 520 34.40 29.41 -5.25
N LEU A 521 33.78 29.92 -4.18
CA LEU A 521 32.67 30.87 -4.30
C LEU A 521 33.24 32.28 -4.52
N ARG A 522 32.79 32.97 -5.59
CA ARG A 522 32.93 34.42 -5.73
C ARG A 522 31.70 35.01 -6.42
N LYS A 523 30.77 35.55 -5.61
CA LYS A 523 30.19 36.91 -5.74
C LYS A 523 28.91 37.03 -4.90
N ARG A 524 28.98 37.73 -3.77
CA ARG A 524 28.59 39.15 -3.66
C ARG A 524 28.86 39.64 -2.24
N GLN A 525 29.80 40.57 -2.12
CA GLN A 525 29.89 41.51 -1.01
C GLN A 525 29.23 42.82 -1.43
N ASN A 526 28.51 43.43 -0.48
CA ASN A 526 28.46 44.86 -0.12
C ASN A 526 27.37 44.95 0.97
N ALA A 527 27.55 45.49 2.17
CA ALA A 527 28.57 46.35 2.73
C ALA A 527 28.66 46.21 4.28
N LYS A 528 29.66 46.89 4.83
CA LYS A 528 30.35 46.81 6.13
C LYS A 528 29.56 47.21 7.42
N PRO A 529 30.15 47.03 8.61
CA PRO A 529 29.49 46.70 9.88
C PRO A 529 29.62 47.79 10.95
N GLN A 530 29.02 47.55 12.12
CA GLN A 530 29.51 48.11 13.38
C GLN A 530 29.62 47.04 14.47
N SER A 531 30.66 47.20 15.27
CA SER A 531 31.39 46.22 16.06
C SER A 531 30.95 46.15 17.52
N ASN A 532 31.21 44.98 18.12
CA ASN A 532 31.64 44.74 19.51
C ASN A 532 30.63 45.14 20.62
N THR A 533 30.38 44.38 21.68
CA THR A 533 31.23 43.46 22.44
C THR A 533 30.32 42.71 23.42
N THR A 534 30.49 41.41 23.60
CA THR A 534 30.08 40.68 24.81
C THR A 534 31.05 41.02 25.95
N PRO A 535 30.69 40.89 27.24
CA PRO A 535 30.84 39.56 27.85
C PRO A 535 29.81 39.20 28.94
N THR A 536 29.66 37.90 29.08
CA THR A 536 29.01 37.11 30.12
C THR A 536 29.63 37.35 31.50
N THR A 537 28.85 37.27 32.58
CA THR A 537 29.25 36.65 33.86
C THR A 537 28.04 36.34 34.74
N SER A 538 28.20 35.30 35.54
CA SER A 538 27.18 34.58 36.30
C SER A 538 27.01 35.08 37.74
N THR A 539 25.95 34.54 38.38
CA THR A 539 25.77 34.22 39.82
C THR A 539 25.55 35.34 40.85
N GLY A 540 24.46 35.21 41.62
CA GLY A 540 24.30 35.84 42.94
C GLY A 540 22.86 35.86 43.48
N ASN A 541 22.57 35.01 44.47
CA ASN A 541 21.36 35.03 45.32
C ASN A 541 21.24 36.32 46.15
N GLY A 542 20.00 36.73 46.47
CA GLY A 542 19.76 37.77 47.49
C GLY A 542 18.28 38.10 47.71
N THR A 543 17.77 37.67 48.86
CA THR A 543 16.44 37.89 49.47
C THR A 543 16.09 39.36 49.77
N GLY A 544 14.80 39.71 49.80
CA GLY A 544 14.32 40.77 50.72
C GLY A 544 13.10 41.62 50.33
N THR A 545 11.91 41.19 50.75
CA THR A 545 10.82 41.98 51.41
C THR A 545 10.21 43.24 50.75
N GLY A 546 8.86 43.29 50.69
CA GLY A 546 8.14 44.56 50.85
C GLY A 546 6.71 44.68 50.30
N MET A 547 5.74 44.30 51.15
CA MET A 547 4.37 44.86 51.28
C MET A 547 3.27 44.68 50.20
N SER A 548 2.21 44.02 50.66
CA SER A 548 0.77 44.07 50.25
C SER A 548 0.11 45.38 50.78
N PRO A 549 -1.22 45.70 50.68
CA PRO A 549 -2.37 44.90 50.21
C PRO A 549 -3.53 45.70 49.51
N LEU A 550 -4.71 45.04 49.37
CA LEU A 550 -6.11 45.56 49.29
C LEU A 550 -6.61 46.12 47.93
N VAL A 551 -7.87 45.99 47.46
CA VAL A 551 -9.08 45.16 47.77
C VAL A 551 -10.19 45.50 46.74
N GLU A 552 -11.16 44.58 46.55
CA GLU A 552 -12.57 44.73 46.05
C GLU A 552 -12.89 45.17 44.60
N GLN A 553 -13.62 44.34 43.82
CA GLN A 553 -15.10 44.27 43.65
C GLN A 553 -15.69 45.55 43.02
N GLN A 554 -16.71 45.57 42.16
CA GLN A 554 -17.53 44.67 41.35
C GLN A 554 -18.41 45.59 40.47
N PHE A 555 -18.91 45.09 39.34
CA PHE A 555 -20.13 45.48 38.59
C PHE A 555 -20.55 46.96 38.42
N ALA A 556 -20.77 47.35 37.16
CA ALA A 556 -22.10 47.76 36.68
C ALA A 556 -22.12 47.94 35.14
N SER A 557 -23.17 47.41 34.53
CA SER A 557 -23.64 47.72 33.19
C SER A 557 -24.26 49.12 33.13
N ASP A 558 -24.26 49.76 31.96
CA ASP A 558 -25.51 50.32 31.42
C ASP A 558 -25.41 50.72 29.93
N THR A 559 -26.38 50.16 29.19
CA THR A 559 -27.22 50.70 28.10
C THR A 559 -26.73 51.59 26.95
N ASP A 560 -27.27 51.21 25.79
CA ASP A 560 -27.72 52.00 24.62
C ASP A 560 -26.71 52.61 23.65
N HIS A 561 -26.68 52.06 22.43
CA HIS A 561 -27.38 52.70 21.31
C HIS A 561 -27.55 51.74 20.12
N SER A 562 -28.82 51.52 19.78
CA SER A 562 -29.30 50.96 18.51
C SER A 562 -29.08 51.94 17.34
N TYR A 563 -28.65 51.44 16.19
CA TYR A 563 -29.12 51.91 14.89
C TYR A 563 -29.28 50.72 13.94
N VAL A 564 -30.53 50.49 13.55
CA VAL A 564 -30.98 49.65 12.44
C VAL A 564 -31.11 50.55 11.22
N VAL A 565 -30.59 50.13 10.07
CA VAL A 565 -31.27 50.24 8.76
C VAL A 565 -30.89 49.02 7.93
N GLN A 566 -31.91 48.24 7.56
CA GLN A 566 -31.91 47.20 6.54
C GLN A 566 -31.96 47.80 5.13
N ASP A 567 -31.44 47.05 4.16
CA ASP A 567 -32.00 46.71 2.83
C ASP A 567 -30.81 46.38 1.90
N HIS A 568 -30.81 45.40 0.98
CA HIS A 568 -31.76 44.38 0.54
C HIS A 568 -30.90 43.44 -0.35
N HIS A 569 -30.90 42.13 -0.11
CA HIS A 569 -31.06 41.04 -1.09
C HIS A 569 -30.85 39.66 -0.46
#